data_AF-E7QUG7-F1
#
_entry.id   AF-E7QUG7-F1
#
_cell.length_a   1.000
_cell.length_b   1.000
_cell.length_c   1.000
_cell.angle_alpha   90.00
_cell.angle_beta   90.00
_cell.angle_gamma   90.00
#
_symmetry.space_group_name_H-M   'P 1'
#
loop_
_entity.id
_entity.type
_entity.pdbx_description
1 polymer ?
#
loop_
_entity_poly.entity_id
_entity_poly.type
_entity_poly.pdbx_seq_one_letter_code
_entity_poly.pdbx_strand_id
1 'polypeptide(L)'
;MIWGIGISAVPLIIYDSAIETSILPTVAGSVLVIAVSQLLKIRLEFFRERKYESMSAHMVLEIPCRIIFFMFVFIQGLQAVGIFFHLGVWAVFGRLSKQVLTDNTVEILYVTVLVLGKLTVEWARFRANRDPNPSGVANWFTPQDPLAE
;
A
#
# COMPACT_ATOMS: atom_id res chain seq x y z
N MET A 1 -9.87 3.47 -6.67
CA MET A 1 -9.05 3.60 -5.45
C MET A 1 -7.90 4.55 -5.75
N ILE A 2 -8.08 5.85 -5.50
CA ILE A 2 -7.22 6.97 -5.94
C ILE A 2 -5.84 6.98 -5.23
N TRP A 3 -5.67 6.18 -4.18
CA TRP A 3 -4.57 6.26 -3.22
C TRP A 3 -3.26 5.60 -3.64
N GLY A 4 -3.25 4.86 -4.75
CA GLY A 4 -2.01 4.31 -5.31
C GLY A 4 -0.98 5.40 -5.61
N ILE A 5 -1.42 6.59 -6.02
CA ILE A 5 -0.53 7.70 -6.41
C ILE A 5 0.10 8.38 -5.18
N GLY A 6 -0.69 8.61 -4.12
CA GLY A 6 -0.20 9.28 -2.91
C GLY A 6 0.86 8.48 -2.13
N ILE A 7 0.70 7.17 -2.02
CA ILE A 7 1.71 6.30 -1.36
C ILE A 7 2.91 6.04 -2.27
N SER A 8 2.71 6.02 -3.60
CA SER A 8 3.83 5.89 -4.56
C SER A 8 4.69 7.15 -4.68
N ALA A 9 4.23 8.28 -4.15
CA ALA A 9 5.02 9.51 -4.07
C ALA A 9 6.01 9.50 -2.89
N VAL A 10 5.80 8.64 -1.89
CA VAL A 10 6.67 8.56 -0.71
C VAL A 10 8.11 8.15 -1.10
N PRO A 11 8.34 7.15 -1.98
CA PRO A 11 9.67 6.90 -2.53
C PRO A 11 10.28 8.09 -3.28
N LEU A 12 9.48 8.86 -4.03
CA LEU A 12 9.96 10.02 -4.81
C LEU A 12 10.46 11.17 -3.92
N ILE A 13 9.91 11.29 -2.71
CA ILE A 13 10.32 12.30 -1.73
C ILE A 13 11.56 11.84 -0.92
N ILE A 14 11.71 10.52 -0.74
CA ILE A 14 12.78 9.93 0.09
C ILE A 14 14.06 9.65 -0.72
N TYR A 15 13.92 9.36 -2.03
CA TYR A 15 15.05 8.97 -2.88
C TYR A 15 15.15 9.89 -4.11
N ASP A 16 16.17 10.76 -4.15
CA ASP A 16 16.44 11.64 -5.29
C ASP A 16 16.68 10.86 -6.60
N SER A 17 17.24 9.65 -6.50
CA SER A 17 17.43 8.72 -7.64
C SER A 17 16.11 8.30 -8.31
N ALA A 18 14.99 8.38 -7.59
CA ALA A 18 13.69 8.05 -8.14
C ALA A 18 13.16 9.16 -9.07
N ILE A 19 13.62 10.41 -8.92
CA ILE A 19 13.24 11.53 -9.79
C ILE A 19 13.87 11.36 -11.18
N GLU A 20 15.16 11.02 -11.24
CA GLU A 20 15.85 10.76 -12.51
C GLU A 20 15.24 9.57 -13.25
N THR A 21 14.86 8.53 -12.51
CA THR A 21 14.22 7.33 -13.05
C THR A 21 12.79 7.60 -13.55
N SER A 22 12.10 8.59 -12.97
CA SER A 22 10.72 8.95 -13.35
C SER A 22 10.59 9.59 -14.73
N ILE A 23 11.70 10.10 -15.28
CA ILE A 23 11.75 10.72 -16.61
C ILE A 23 11.84 9.64 -17.70
N LEU A 24 12.14 8.37 -17.35
CA LEU A 24 12.16 7.30 -18.34
C LEU A 24 10.76 7.10 -18.96
N PRO A 25 10.66 7.02 -20.31
CA PRO A 25 9.38 6.85 -21.01
C PRO A 25 8.57 5.65 -20.53
N THR A 26 9.26 4.57 -20.13
CA THR A 26 8.64 3.35 -19.62
C THR A 26 7.98 3.56 -18.25
N VAL A 27 8.61 4.35 -17.37
CA VAL A 27 8.07 4.69 -16.05
C VAL A 27 6.90 5.65 -16.21
N ALA A 28 7.05 6.68 -17.04
CA ALA A 28 5.95 7.60 -17.36
C ALA A 28 4.74 6.87 -17.98
N GLY A 29 4.99 5.96 -18.92
CA GLY A 29 3.94 5.15 -19.57
C GLY A 29 3.22 4.23 -18.58
N SER A 30 3.95 3.57 -17.68
CA SER A 30 3.34 2.71 -16.66
C SER A 30 2.52 3.51 -15.64
N VAL A 31 2.99 4.68 -15.20
CA VAL A 31 2.20 5.61 -14.37
C VAL A 31 0.91 6.01 -15.08
N LEU A 32 0.98 6.33 -16.38
CA LEU A 32 -0.18 6.72 -17.17
C LEU A 32 -1.19 5.57 -17.33
N VAL A 33 -0.73 4.36 -17.62
CA VAL A 33 -1.58 3.15 -17.68
C VAL A 33 -2.26 2.89 -16.34
N ILE A 34 -1.54 3.03 -15.23
CA ILE A 34 -2.09 2.89 -13.88
C ILE A 34 -3.16 3.96 -13.64
N ALA A 35 -2.87 5.24 -13.95
CA ALA A 35 -3.80 6.34 -13.75
C ALA A 35 -5.10 6.15 -14.57
N VAL A 36 -4.98 5.78 -15.84
CA VAL A 36 -6.14 5.50 -16.71
C VAL A 36 -6.94 4.31 -16.19
N SER A 37 -6.27 3.23 -15.77
CA SER A 37 -6.94 2.06 -15.17
C SER A 37 -7.71 2.44 -13.91
N GLN A 38 -7.15 3.31 -13.06
CA GLN A 38 -7.81 3.80 -11.86
C GLN A 38 -9.03 4.67 -12.17
N LEU A 39 -8.91 5.60 -13.15
CA LEU A 39 -10.01 6.43 -13.62
C LEU A 39 -11.17 5.60 -14.18
N LEU A 40 -10.86 4.56 -14.97
CA LEU A 40 -11.87 3.66 -15.52
C LEU A 40 -12.59 2.86 -14.42
N LYS A 41 -11.87 2.36 -13.41
CA LYS A 41 -12.50 1.68 -12.26
C LYS A 41 -13.44 2.61 -11.50
N ILE A 42 -13.01 3.85 -11.22
CA ILE A 42 -13.86 4.85 -10.55
C ILE A 42 -15.13 5.09 -11.38
N ARG A 43 -14.99 5.29 -12.70
CA ARG A 43 -16.14 5.51 -13.57
C ARG A 43 -17.12 4.33 -13.55
N LEU A 44 -16.62 3.09 -13.62
CA LEU A 44 -17.47 1.90 -13.63
C LEU A 44 -18.14 1.67 -12.27
N GLU A 45 -17.38 1.70 -11.18
CA GLU A 45 -17.90 1.32 -9.87
C GLU A 45 -18.81 2.41 -9.27
N PHE A 46 -18.51 3.69 -9.51
CA PHE A 46 -19.26 4.80 -8.93
C PHE A 46 -20.39 5.33 -9.81
N PHE A 47 -20.19 5.47 -11.13
CA PHE A 47 -21.21 6.05 -12.00
C PHE A 47 -22.11 5.00 -12.67
N ARG A 48 -21.62 3.78 -12.91
CA ARG A 48 -22.39 2.75 -13.62
C ARG A 48 -23.15 1.83 -12.67
N GLU A 49 -22.56 1.41 -11.56
CA GLU A 49 -23.21 0.49 -10.58
C GLU A 49 -24.05 1.21 -9.51
N ARG A 50 -24.04 2.55 -9.46
CA ARG A 50 -24.78 3.38 -8.48
C ARG A 50 -24.65 2.91 -7.02
N LYS A 51 -23.49 2.34 -6.67
CA LYS A 51 -23.17 1.86 -5.31
C LYS A 51 -23.34 2.92 -4.21
N TYR A 52 -23.35 4.20 -4.57
CA TYR A 52 -23.66 5.32 -3.68
C TYR A 52 -25.10 5.32 -3.16
N GLU A 53 -26.05 4.75 -3.90
CA GLU A 53 -27.46 4.74 -3.50
C GLU A 53 -27.76 3.70 -2.41
N SER A 54 -26.90 2.69 -2.24
CA SER A 54 -27.07 1.60 -1.26
C SER A 54 -26.09 1.64 -0.09
N MET A 55 -25.13 2.57 -0.06
CA MET A 55 -24.15 2.70 1.04
C MET A 55 -24.30 4.04 1.75
N SER A 56 -24.34 4.02 3.08
CA SER A 56 -24.35 5.26 3.86
C SER A 56 -23.07 6.06 3.63
N ALA A 57 -23.16 7.39 3.67
CA ALA A 57 -22.00 8.28 3.49
C ALA A 57 -20.83 7.95 4.44
N HIS A 58 -21.15 7.39 5.61
CA HIS A 58 -20.18 6.89 6.59
C HIS A 58 -19.40 5.67 6.07
N MET A 59 -20.08 4.65 5.56
CA MET A 59 -19.44 3.43 5.03
C MET A 59 -18.52 3.70 3.84
N VAL A 60 -18.84 4.71 3.02
CA VAL A 60 -18.02 5.12 1.87
C VAL A 60 -16.64 5.65 2.30
N LEU A 61 -16.56 6.29 3.47
CA LEU A 61 -15.35 6.93 3.98
C LEU A 61 -14.56 6.04 4.95
N GLU A 62 -15.24 5.15 5.65
CA GLU A 62 -14.64 4.24 6.61
C GLU A 62 -13.64 3.28 5.96
N ILE A 63 -14.02 2.60 4.87
CA ILE A 63 -13.16 1.64 4.17
C ILE A 63 -11.85 2.27 3.67
N PRO A 64 -11.84 3.41 2.93
CA PRO A 64 -10.58 4.03 2.52
C PRO A 64 -9.77 4.54 3.72
N CYS A 65 -10.41 5.04 4.79
CA CYS A 65 -9.72 5.48 6.00
C CYS A 65 -8.98 4.31 6.68
N ARG A 66 -9.63 3.14 6.84
CA ARG A 66 -9.01 1.93 7.41
C ARG A 66 -7.81 1.45 6.59
N ILE A 67 -7.86 1.57 5.26
CA ILE A 67 -6.75 1.21 4.38
C ILE A 67 -5.58 2.19 4.55
N ILE A 68 -5.85 3.50 4.57
CA ILE A 68 -4.83 4.53 4.77
C ILE A 68 -4.15 4.34 6.12
N PHE A 69 -4.95 4.16 7.18
CA PHE A 69 -4.45 3.90 8.51
C PHE A 69 -3.58 2.64 8.57
N PHE A 70 -4.05 1.53 7.99
CA PHE A 70 -3.29 0.29 7.95
C PHE A 70 -1.96 0.46 7.20
N MET A 71 -1.97 1.08 6.01
CA MET A 71 -0.76 1.32 5.22
C MET A 71 0.22 2.24 5.94
N PHE A 72 -0.29 3.28 6.61
CA PHE A 72 0.54 4.17 7.43
C PHE A 72 1.22 3.39 8.55
N VAL A 73 0.46 2.65 9.37
CA VAL A 73 1.01 1.83 10.47
C VAL A 73 1.99 0.79 9.94
N PHE A 74 1.69 0.15 8.82
CA PHE A 74 2.55 -0.84 8.18
C PHE A 74 3.89 -0.23 7.75
N ILE A 75 3.89 0.93 7.10
CA ILE A 75 5.12 1.62 6.69
C ILE A 75 5.94 2.03 7.92
N GLN A 76 5.30 2.58 8.96
CA GLN A 76 6.02 2.96 10.19
C GLN A 76 6.60 1.74 10.91
N GLY A 77 5.84 0.64 10.97
CA GLY A 77 6.32 -0.63 11.50
C GLY A 77 7.51 -1.17 10.71
N LEU A 78 7.44 -1.10 9.37
CA LEU A 78 8.54 -1.51 8.50
C LEU A 78 9.80 -0.66 8.71
N GLN A 79 9.66 0.66 8.88
CA GLN A 79 10.79 1.54 9.20
C GLN A 79 11.41 1.17 10.56
N ALA A 80 10.59 0.97 11.59
CA ALA A 80 11.08 0.57 12.91
C ALA A 80 11.84 -0.76 12.86
N VAL A 81 11.25 -1.78 12.22
CA VAL A 81 11.90 -3.09 12.03
C VAL A 81 13.20 -2.97 11.23
N GLY A 82 13.20 -2.16 10.18
CA GLY A 82 14.39 -1.90 9.36
C GLY A 82 15.54 -1.27 10.15
N ILE A 83 15.24 -0.33 11.06
CA ILE A 83 16.22 0.27 11.97
C ILE A 83 16.79 -0.77 12.93
N PHE A 84 15.94 -1.58 13.59
CA PHE A 84 16.41 -2.62 14.50
C PHE A 84 17.26 -3.68 13.79
N PHE A 85 16.86 -4.06 12.58
CA PHE A 85 17.62 -4.97 11.74
C PHE A 85 19.00 -4.40 11.39
N HIS A 86 19.08 -3.13 10.98
CA HIS A 86 20.37 -2.46 10.73
C HIS A 86 21.25 -2.40 11.97
N LEU A 87 20.67 -2.05 13.14
CA LEU A 87 21.39 -2.03 14.40
C LEU A 87 21.93 -3.42 14.78
N GLY A 88 21.14 -4.47 14.58
CA GLY A 88 21.55 -5.86 14.82
C GLY A 88 22.71 -6.28 13.92
N VAL A 89 22.62 -5.99 12.61
CA VAL A 89 23.70 -6.26 11.66
C VAL A 89 24.96 -5.48 12.04
N TRP A 90 24.82 -4.19 12.38
CA TRP A 90 25.94 -3.38 12.83
C TRP A 90 26.55 -3.91 14.13
N ALA A 91 25.75 -4.40 15.07
CA ALA A 91 26.25 -4.99 16.31
C ALA A 91 27.09 -6.26 16.06
N VAL A 92 26.75 -7.05 15.03
CA VAL A 92 27.47 -8.30 14.68
C VAL A 92 28.69 -8.02 13.80
N PHE A 93 28.55 -7.18 12.78
CA PHE A 93 29.56 -7.00 11.73
C PHE A 93 30.36 -5.68 11.85
N GLY A 94 29.96 -4.78 12.74
CA GLY A 94 30.62 -3.50 12.99
C GLY A 94 30.82 -2.69 11.71
N ARG A 95 32.09 -2.33 11.42
CA ARG A 95 32.45 -1.53 10.23
C ARG A 95 32.27 -2.27 8.90
N LEU A 96 32.17 -3.60 8.92
CA LEU A 96 31.94 -4.41 7.72
C LEU A 96 30.46 -4.49 7.35
N SER A 97 29.55 -3.91 8.16
CA SER A 97 28.10 -3.97 7.90
C SER A 97 27.71 -3.47 6.52
N LYS A 98 28.36 -2.42 5.99
CA LYS A 98 28.11 -1.87 4.65
C LYS A 98 28.54 -2.78 3.50
N GLN A 99 29.45 -3.72 3.75
CA GLN A 99 29.83 -4.73 2.75
C GLN A 99 28.83 -5.90 2.74
N VAL A 100 28.23 -6.21 3.90
CA VAL A 100 27.22 -7.25 4.05
C VAL A 100 25.85 -6.77 3.57
N LEU A 101 25.46 -5.56 3.96
CA LEU A 101 24.25 -4.89 3.53
C LEU A 101 24.63 -3.66 2.71
N THR A 102 24.66 -3.88 1.40
CA THR A 102 24.80 -2.78 0.43
C THR A 102 23.49 -2.00 0.36
N ASP A 103 23.59 -0.71 0.03
CA ASP A 103 22.43 0.19 -0.04
C ASP A 103 21.33 -0.36 -0.99
N ASN A 104 21.73 -0.91 -2.14
CA ASN A 104 20.82 -1.55 -3.09
C ASN A 104 20.10 -2.77 -2.48
N THR A 105 20.78 -3.56 -1.64
CA THR A 105 20.17 -4.74 -1.01
C THR A 105 19.11 -4.31 0.00
N VAL A 106 19.38 -3.26 0.77
CA VAL A 106 18.41 -2.66 1.71
C VAL A 106 17.19 -2.14 0.97
N GLU A 107 17.42 -1.41 -0.12
CA GLU A 107 16.34 -0.84 -0.94
C GLU A 107 15.46 -1.94 -1.56
N ILE A 108 16.06 -2.96 -2.18
CA ILE A 108 15.33 -4.09 -2.76
C ILE A 108 14.52 -4.82 -1.69
N LEU A 109 15.11 -5.09 -0.53
CA LEU A 109 14.40 -5.75 0.58
C LEU A 109 13.22 -4.90 1.06
N TYR A 110 13.42 -3.60 1.24
CA TYR A 110 12.39 -2.67 1.68
C TYR A 110 11.23 -2.61 0.68
N VAL A 111 11.53 -2.44 -0.61
CA VAL A 111 10.52 -2.43 -1.69
C VAL A 111 9.79 -3.77 -1.76
N THR A 112 10.50 -4.90 -1.62
CA THR A 112 9.90 -6.23 -1.63
C THR A 112 8.89 -6.40 -0.51
N VAL A 113 9.25 -6.03 0.72
CA VAL A 113 8.33 -6.12 1.87
C VAL A 113 7.14 -5.18 1.72
N LEU A 114 7.36 -3.96 1.20
CA LEU A 114 6.26 -3.04 0.88
C LEU A 114 5.28 -3.63 -0.13
N VAL A 115 5.79 -4.20 -1.22
CA VAL A 115 4.96 -4.82 -2.26
C VAL A 115 4.17 -6.00 -1.69
N LEU A 116 4.80 -6.86 -0.87
CA LEU A 116 4.13 -7.97 -0.20
C LEU A 116 3.03 -7.49 0.76
N GLY A 117 3.27 -6.42 1.52
CA GLY A 117 2.25 -5.80 2.38
C GLY A 117 1.05 -5.30 1.58
N LYS A 118 1.30 -4.61 0.45
CA LYS A 118 0.24 -4.13 -0.44
C LYS A 118 -0.54 -5.30 -1.06
N LEU A 119 0.14 -6.33 -1.55
CA LEU A 119 -0.48 -7.54 -2.09
C LEU A 119 -1.37 -8.22 -1.04
N THR A 120 -0.90 -8.28 0.21
CA THR A 120 -1.68 -8.84 1.33
C THR A 120 -2.97 -8.06 1.56
N VAL A 121 -2.92 -6.72 1.50
CA VAL A 121 -4.13 -5.89 1.61
C VAL A 121 -5.10 -6.10 0.45
N GLU A 122 -4.60 -6.15 -0.78
CA GLU A 122 -5.48 -6.43 -1.93
C GLU A 122 -6.10 -7.83 -1.86
N TRP A 123 -5.32 -8.82 -1.42
CA TRP A 123 -5.82 -10.18 -1.19
C TRP A 123 -6.87 -10.22 -0.08
N ALA A 124 -6.64 -9.53 1.04
CA ALA A 124 -7.59 -9.46 2.15
C ALA A 124 -8.90 -8.81 1.74
N ARG A 125 -8.85 -7.74 0.95
CA ARG A 125 -10.04 -7.07 0.37
C ARG A 125 -10.78 -7.97 -0.61
N PHE A 126 -10.04 -8.69 -1.46
CA PHE A 126 -10.64 -9.65 -2.38
C PHE A 126 -11.38 -10.76 -1.62
N ARG A 127 -10.82 -11.26 -0.52
CA ARG A 127 -11.48 -12.23 0.37
C ARG A 127 -12.71 -11.63 1.04
N ALA A 128 -12.60 -10.44 1.62
CA ALA A 128 -13.70 -9.72 2.27
C ALA A 128 -14.93 -9.55 1.36
N ASN A 129 -14.71 -9.35 0.06
CA ASN A 129 -15.80 -9.18 -0.91
C ASN A 129 -16.45 -10.50 -1.38
N ARG A 130 -15.79 -11.66 -1.18
CA ARG A 130 -16.27 -12.97 -1.68
C ARG A 130 -16.78 -13.89 -0.59
N ASP A 131 -16.32 -13.69 0.64
CA ASP A 131 -16.64 -14.52 1.79
C ASP A 131 -17.71 -13.81 2.64
N PRO A 132 -18.90 -14.42 2.86
CA PRO A 132 -19.95 -13.81 3.66
C PRO A 132 -19.61 -13.66 5.14
N ASN A 133 -18.57 -14.36 5.65
CA ASN A 133 -18.07 -14.17 7.02
C ASN A 133 -16.54 -14.19 7.05
N PRO A 134 -15.88 -13.11 6.61
CA PRO A 134 -14.44 -13.06 6.48
C PRO A 134 -13.76 -12.99 7.86
N SER A 135 -12.79 -13.87 8.10
CA SER A 135 -12.00 -13.89 9.34
C SER A 135 -10.64 -13.20 9.22
N GLY A 136 -10.07 -12.77 10.34
CA GLY A 136 -8.69 -12.27 10.43
C GLY A 136 -8.47 -10.92 9.73
N VAL A 137 -7.40 -10.80 8.95
CA VAL A 137 -7.04 -9.55 8.24
C VAL A 137 -8.12 -9.10 7.24
N ALA A 138 -8.87 -10.05 6.66
CA ALA A 138 -9.97 -9.72 5.76
C ALA A 138 -11.13 -9.01 6.50
N ASN A 139 -11.40 -9.37 7.77
CA ASN A 139 -12.44 -8.74 8.59
C ASN A 139 -12.14 -7.26 8.88
N TRP A 140 -10.86 -6.87 8.89
CA TRP A 140 -10.48 -5.46 9.07
C TRP A 140 -10.99 -4.56 7.94
N PHE A 141 -11.21 -5.14 6.75
CA PHE A 141 -11.63 -4.42 5.55
C PHE A 141 -13.12 -4.58 5.22
N THR A 142 -13.88 -5.32 6.03
CA THR A 142 -15.34 -5.34 5.94
C THR A 142 -15.94 -4.15 6.70
N PRO A 143 -16.82 -3.36 6.07
CA PRO A 143 -17.56 -2.32 6.77
C PRO A 143 -18.46 -2.95 7.82
N GLN A 144 -18.47 -2.38 9.03
CA GLN A 144 -19.44 -2.75 10.06
C GLN A 144 -20.73 -2.00 9.75
N ASP A 145 -21.85 -2.72 9.67
CA ASP A 145 -23.16 -2.08 9.52
C ASP A 145 -23.62 -1.59 10.90
N PRO A 146 -23.71 -0.26 11.14
CA PRO A 146 -24.16 0.27 12.43
C PRO A 146 -25.64 -0.01 12.73
N LEU A 147 -26.40 -0.56 11.79
CA LEU A 147 -27.82 -0.91 11.94
C LEU A 147 -28.04 -2.42 12.18
N ALA A 148 -26.98 -3.22 12.22
CA ALA A 148 -27.06 -4.67 12.43
C ALA A 148 -27.02 -5.10 13.92
N GLU A 149 -27.03 -4.13 14.85
CA GLU A 149 -27.26 -4.36 16.29
C GLU A 149 -28.72 -4.11 16.68
#